data_AF-K6U1X9-F1
#
_entry.id   AF-K6U1X9-F1
#
_cell.length_a   1.000
_cell.length_b   1.000
_cell.length_c   1.000
_cell.angle_alpha   90.00
_cell.angle_beta   90.00
_cell.angle_gamma   90.00
#
_symmetry.space_group_name_H-M   'P 1'
#
loop_
_entity.id
_entity.type
_entity.pdbx_description
1 polymer ?
#
loop_
_entity_poly.entity_id
_entity_poly.type
_entity_poly.pdbx_seq_one_letter_code
_entity_poly.pdbx_strand_id
1 'polypeptide(L)'
;MAEYRVQSEGDSNDFVFTRSFRKIYRMFRSLKNRKGRFVLIIGTPGTGKSANIYSALKILDLNVYDPTLFLDNMNMSSSEVFREFFKTLRLDLGVKTNEEIYRKVAEYDAVLLADKLLDSEFLDKDKFGLSLWTENNGIKAFPFYIKVFREYLKHRGDLEKVNVVIQTAFMIKFRGVKYDLLTDFSIMSHIFVFFMNLFFEIIRISYSEEETVQIVQNNFPDVEEEEVRSCIDKYGCKPRFIFEALEKSGMGKKEK
;
A
#
# COMPACT_ATOMS: atom_id res chain seq x y z
N MET A 1 -8.91 2.04 16.84
CA MET A 1 -9.20 1.18 15.65
C MET A 1 -8.99 1.87 14.30
N ALA A 2 -9.08 3.21 14.19
CA ALA A 2 -8.76 3.95 12.95
C ALA A 2 -7.36 4.61 12.94
N GLU A 3 -6.80 4.91 14.12
CA GLU A 3 -5.60 5.76 14.26
C GLU A 3 -4.33 5.21 13.59
N TYR A 4 -4.21 3.91 13.35
CA TYR A 4 -3.01 3.32 12.73
C TYR A 4 -3.17 2.89 11.27
N ARG A 5 -4.37 3.03 10.66
CA ARG A 5 -4.57 2.67 9.24
C ARG A 5 -4.31 3.83 8.29
N VAL A 6 -4.52 5.05 8.75
CA VAL A 6 -4.26 6.26 7.97
C VAL A 6 -3.35 7.13 8.84
N GLN A 7 -2.03 7.01 8.65
CA GLN A 7 -1.12 7.97 9.26
C GLN A 7 -1.36 9.33 8.59
N SER A 8 -1.91 10.27 9.34
CA SER A 8 -1.92 11.68 8.97
C SER A 8 -0.50 12.25 9.12
N GLU A 9 -0.23 13.38 8.46
CA GLU A 9 1.08 14.04 8.35
C GLU A 9 1.72 14.51 9.68
N GLY A 10 1.32 14.00 10.86
CA GLY A 10 1.73 14.48 12.18
C GLY A 10 2.75 13.63 12.97
N ASP A 11 2.79 12.30 12.80
CA ASP A 11 3.45 11.42 13.79
C ASP A 11 4.94 11.12 13.48
N SER A 12 5.79 12.15 13.38
CA SER A 12 7.19 11.99 12.95
C SER A 12 8.22 11.66 14.04
N ASN A 13 7.86 11.65 15.33
CA ASN A 13 8.86 11.39 16.39
C ASN A 13 9.10 9.91 16.69
N ASP A 14 8.19 9.01 16.27
CA ASP A 14 8.21 7.60 16.68
C ASP A 14 8.56 6.59 15.56
N PHE A 15 9.08 7.09 14.42
CA PHE A 15 9.34 6.24 13.25
C PHE A 15 10.75 5.61 13.27
N VAL A 16 10.80 4.27 13.30
CA VAL A 16 12.08 3.52 13.30
C VAL A 16 12.62 3.32 11.88
N PHE A 17 13.88 3.72 11.66
CA PHE A 17 14.56 3.64 10.37
C PHE A 17 15.07 2.22 10.08
N THR A 18 14.17 1.34 9.65
CA THR A 18 14.48 -0.06 9.31
C THR A 18 15.25 -0.20 7.98
N ARG A 19 15.76 -1.39 7.72
CA ARG A 19 16.35 -1.77 6.43
C ARG A 19 15.36 -1.62 5.27
N SER A 20 14.10 -2.02 5.48
CA SER A 20 13.04 -1.86 4.47
C SER A 20 12.75 -0.38 4.22
N PHE A 21 12.67 0.45 5.27
CA PHE A 21 12.52 1.89 5.11
C PHE A 21 13.67 2.50 4.29
N ARG A 22 14.93 2.15 4.62
CA ARG A 22 16.10 2.68 3.89
C ARG A 22 16.06 2.32 2.39
N LYS A 23 15.52 1.16 2.01
CA LYS A 23 15.32 0.80 0.58
C LYS A 23 14.29 1.72 -0.08
N ILE A 24 13.14 1.94 0.58
CA ILE A 24 12.09 2.85 0.10
C ILE A 24 12.61 4.27 -0.03
N TYR A 25 13.26 4.77 1.02
CA TYR A 25 13.85 6.11 1.03
C TYR A 25 14.82 6.34 -0.15
N ARG A 26 15.74 5.38 -0.41
CA ARG A 26 16.65 5.47 -1.56
C ARG A 26 15.92 5.44 -2.89
N MET A 27 14.89 4.59 -3.02
CA MET A 27 14.07 4.52 -4.23
C MET A 27 13.33 5.84 -4.47
N PHE A 28 12.62 6.32 -3.46
CA PHE A 28 11.80 7.52 -3.51
C PHE A 28 12.64 8.77 -3.78
N ARG A 29 13.84 8.85 -3.20
CA ARG A 29 14.79 9.93 -3.50
C ARG A 29 15.13 10.00 -5.00
N SER A 30 15.16 8.86 -5.69
CA SER A 30 15.42 8.83 -7.13
C SER A 30 14.28 9.38 -7.98
N LEU A 31 13.04 9.40 -7.46
CA LEU A 31 11.84 9.81 -8.20
C LEU A 31 11.81 11.32 -8.53
N LYS A 32 12.49 12.16 -7.74
CA LYS A 32 12.64 13.61 -8.05
C LYS A 32 13.37 13.87 -9.35
N ASN A 33 14.34 13.01 -9.68
CA ASN A 33 15.30 13.27 -10.76
C ASN A 33 15.19 12.25 -11.91
N ARG A 34 14.33 11.25 -11.77
CA ARG A 34 14.13 10.19 -12.77
C ARG A 34 12.65 9.92 -12.93
N LYS A 35 12.22 9.71 -14.17
CA LYS A 35 10.84 9.34 -14.53
C LYS A 35 10.78 7.91 -15.06
N GLY A 36 9.57 7.40 -15.26
CA GLY A 36 9.31 6.08 -15.85
C GLY A 36 9.50 4.91 -14.89
N ARG A 37 9.49 5.17 -13.57
CA ARG A 37 9.68 4.13 -12.55
C ARG A 37 8.35 3.59 -12.07
N PHE A 38 8.20 2.28 -12.13
CA PHE A 38 7.06 1.54 -11.61
C PHE A 38 7.48 0.77 -10.37
N VAL A 39 7.22 1.33 -9.19
CA VAL A 39 7.66 0.76 -7.92
C VAL A 39 6.50 -0.01 -7.29
N LEU A 40 6.69 -1.30 -7.03
CA LEU A 40 5.70 -2.15 -6.38
C LEU A 40 6.15 -2.47 -4.96
N ILE A 41 5.42 -1.97 -3.97
CA ILE A 41 5.73 -2.17 -2.55
C ILE A 41 4.86 -3.30 -2.01
N ILE A 42 5.52 -4.39 -1.62
CA ILE A 42 4.89 -5.65 -1.19
C ILE A 42 5.27 -5.95 0.25
N GLY A 43 4.44 -6.72 0.93
CA GLY A 43 4.69 -7.10 2.32
C GLY A 43 3.43 -7.68 2.94
N THR A 44 3.60 -8.63 3.85
CA THR A 44 2.47 -9.27 4.52
C THR A 44 1.61 -8.22 5.23
N PRO A 45 0.30 -8.45 5.41
CA PRO A 45 -0.54 -7.56 6.18
C PRO A 45 0.08 -7.29 7.57
N GLY A 46 0.02 -6.05 8.05
CA GLY A 46 0.51 -5.67 9.37
C GLY A 46 2.00 -5.32 9.47
N THR A 47 2.77 -5.36 8.38
CA THR A 47 4.17 -4.90 8.35
C THR A 47 4.35 -3.40 8.17
N GLY A 48 3.28 -2.59 8.21
CA GLY A 48 3.41 -1.12 8.14
C GLY A 48 3.86 -0.59 6.77
N LYS A 49 3.34 -1.15 5.66
CA LYS A 49 3.65 -0.66 4.31
C LYS A 49 3.38 0.83 4.14
N SER A 50 2.15 1.23 4.49
CA SER A 50 1.70 2.62 4.53
C SER A 50 2.64 3.50 5.33
N ALA A 51 2.97 3.12 6.56
CA ALA A 51 3.83 3.90 7.44
C ALA A 51 5.21 4.18 6.82
N ASN A 52 5.81 3.18 6.17
CA ASN A 52 7.09 3.36 5.48
C ASN A 52 6.97 4.29 4.27
N ILE A 53 5.89 4.16 3.49
CA ILE A 53 5.64 4.95 2.28
C ILE A 53 5.44 6.41 2.66
N TYR A 54 4.44 6.71 3.49
CA TYR A 54 4.09 8.10 3.82
C TYR A 54 5.21 8.80 4.60
N SER A 55 5.92 8.09 5.49
CA SER A 55 7.10 8.65 6.16
C SER A 55 8.20 9.01 5.15
N ALA A 56 8.47 8.14 4.16
CA ALA A 56 9.48 8.44 3.14
C ALA A 56 9.06 9.60 2.24
N LEU A 57 7.78 9.67 1.83
CA LEU A 57 7.24 10.77 1.04
C LEU A 57 7.37 12.11 1.79
N LYS A 58 6.98 12.13 3.06
CA LYS A 58 7.06 13.31 3.93
C LYS A 58 8.50 13.78 4.12
N ILE A 59 9.42 12.88 4.49
CA ILE A 59 10.83 13.24 4.74
C ILE A 59 11.52 13.75 3.46
N LEU A 60 11.16 13.20 2.31
CA LEU A 60 11.74 13.59 1.02
C LEU A 60 11.07 14.79 0.39
N ASP A 61 9.94 15.25 0.94
CA ASP A 61 9.12 16.34 0.40
C ASP A 61 8.83 16.12 -1.10
N LEU A 62 8.27 14.95 -1.42
CA LEU A 62 7.90 14.57 -2.79
C LEU A 62 6.55 15.16 -3.15
N ASN A 63 6.45 15.81 -4.30
CA ASN A 63 5.16 16.24 -4.84
C ASN A 63 4.41 15.03 -5.42
N VAL A 64 3.49 14.45 -4.63
CA VAL A 64 2.79 13.21 -4.98
C VAL A 64 1.32 13.46 -5.25
N TYR A 65 0.83 12.88 -6.35
CA TYR A 65 -0.59 12.73 -6.58
C TYR A 65 -1.08 11.39 -6.02
N ASP A 66 -1.95 11.43 -5.02
CA ASP A 66 -2.48 10.28 -4.29
C ASP A 66 -4.01 10.20 -4.48
N PRO A 67 -4.47 9.59 -5.60
CA PRO A 67 -5.88 9.52 -5.94
C PRO A 67 -6.70 8.73 -4.92
N THR A 68 -7.92 9.20 -4.68
CA THR A 68 -8.95 8.44 -3.97
C THR A 68 -9.84 7.72 -4.97
N LEU A 69 -10.38 6.55 -4.64
CA LEU A 69 -11.39 5.88 -5.48
C LEU A 69 -12.59 5.49 -4.63
N PHE A 70 -13.71 6.19 -4.82
CA PHE A 70 -14.96 5.84 -4.18
C PHE A 70 -15.84 5.01 -5.11
N LEU A 71 -16.15 3.79 -4.69
CA LEU A 71 -17.12 2.93 -5.38
C LEU A 71 -18.45 2.99 -4.65
N ASP A 72 -19.52 3.24 -5.42
CA ASP A 72 -20.88 3.37 -4.87
C ASP A 72 -21.53 2.02 -4.55
N ASN A 73 -21.06 0.94 -5.17
CA ASN A 73 -21.69 -0.38 -5.05
C ASN A 73 -20.67 -1.52 -5.21
N MET A 74 -20.77 -2.52 -4.35
CA MET A 74 -19.96 -3.74 -4.39
C MET A 74 -20.18 -4.63 -5.62
N ASN A 75 -21.34 -4.50 -6.27
CA ASN A 75 -21.72 -5.32 -7.42
C ASN A 75 -21.27 -4.72 -8.76
N MET A 76 -20.53 -3.61 -8.75
CA MET A 76 -19.95 -3.03 -9.97
C MET A 76 -19.07 -4.07 -10.68
N SER A 77 -19.23 -4.18 -12.00
CA SER A 77 -18.37 -5.00 -12.85
C SER A 77 -16.97 -4.39 -12.95
N SER A 78 -15.99 -5.22 -13.35
CA SER A 78 -14.61 -4.77 -13.57
C SER A 78 -14.50 -3.61 -14.57
N SER A 79 -15.41 -3.53 -15.55
CA SER A 79 -15.46 -2.42 -16.52
C SER A 79 -15.99 -1.13 -15.90
N GLU A 80 -16.94 -1.23 -14.98
CA GLU A 80 -17.49 -0.07 -14.28
C GLU A 80 -16.47 0.50 -13.31
N VAL A 81 -15.81 -0.35 -12.51
CA VAL A 81 -14.72 0.08 -11.61
C VAL A 81 -13.58 0.73 -12.38
N PHE A 82 -13.16 0.14 -13.50
CA PHE A 82 -12.11 0.73 -14.34
C PHE A 82 -12.52 2.09 -14.92
N ARG A 83 -13.79 2.25 -15.32
CA ARG A 83 -14.30 3.53 -15.81
C ARG A 83 -14.40 4.56 -14.69
N GLU A 84 -14.81 4.16 -13.49
CA GLU A 84 -14.92 5.05 -12.33
C GLU A 84 -13.54 5.54 -11.88
N PHE A 85 -12.53 4.67 -11.92
CA PHE A 85 -11.14 5.06 -11.70
C PHE A 85 -10.72 6.20 -12.62
N PHE A 86 -10.83 6.03 -13.95
CA PHE A 86 -10.46 7.09 -14.90
C PHE A 86 -11.35 8.34 -14.79
N LYS A 87 -12.63 8.18 -14.45
CA LYS A 87 -13.52 9.31 -14.19
C LYS A 87 -13.02 10.12 -12.98
N THR A 88 -12.61 9.45 -11.92
CA THR A 88 -12.08 10.09 -10.71
C THR A 88 -10.78 10.83 -11.01
N LEU A 89 -9.83 10.20 -11.71
CA LEU A 89 -8.59 10.85 -12.14
C LEU A 89 -8.84 12.11 -12.97
N ARG A 90 -9.83 12.07 -13.89
CA ARG A 90 -10.19 13.24 -14.70
C ARG A 90 -10.72 14.39 -13.85
N LEU A 91 -11.59 14.09 -12.88
CA LEU A 91 -12.17 15.08 -11.98
C LEU A 91 -11.10 15.71 -11.08
N ASP A 92 -10.28 14.88 -10.42
CA ASP A 92 -9.22 15.33 -9.52
C ASP A 92 -8.19 16.23 -10.22
N LEU A 93 -7.84 15.88 -11.46
CA LEU A 93 -6.83 16.61 -12.24
C LEU A 93 -7.42 17.74 -13.09
N GLY A 94 -8.75 17.91 -13.10
CA GLY A 94 -9.43 18.94 -13.88
C GLY A 94 -9.29 18.78 -15.40
N VAL A 95 -9.24 17.55 -15.89
CA VAL A 95 -9.04 17.22 -17.32
C VAL A 95 -10.23 16.52 -17.95
N LYS A 96 -10.33 16.55 -19.28
CA LYS A 96 -11.48 16.03 -20.03
C LYS A 96 -11.23 14.65 -20.62
N THR A 97 -9.98 14.31 -20.94
CA THR A 97 -9.64 13.02 -21.60
C THR A 97 -8.65 12.18 -20.80
N ASN A 98 -8.52 10.89 -21.15
CA ASN A 98 -7.55 10.01 -20.51
C ASN A 98 -6.11 10.35 -20.90
N GLU A 99 -5.89 10.82 -22.12
CA GLU A 99 -4.58 11.26 -22.62
C GLU A 99 -4.09 12.50 -21.86
N GLU A 100 -5.01 13.35 -21.39
CA GLU A 100 -4.68 14.48 -20.53
C GLU A 100 -4.29 14.05 -19.11
N ILE A 101 -4.85 12.94 -18.59
CA ILE A 101 -4.45 12.38 -17.29
C ILE A 101 -2.96 12.08 -17.31
N TYR A 102 -2.47 11.32 -18.29
CA TYR A 102 -1.06 10.92 -18.36
C TYR A 102 -0.11 12.12 -18.41
N ARG A 103 -0.50 13.18 -19.15
CA ARG A 103 0.25 14.43 -19.20
C ARG A 103 0.27 15.16 -17.85
N LYS A 104 -0.89 15.26 -17.19
CA LYS A 104 -1.01 15.93 -15.89
C LYS A 104 -0.27 15.20 -14.78
N VAL A 105 -0.39 13.88 -14.70
CA VAL A 105 0.30 13.10 -13.67
C VAL A 105 1.82 13.09 -13.83
N ALA A 106 2.34 13.35 -15.03
CA ALA A 106 3.78 13.51 -15.27
C ALA A 106 4.38 14.76 -14.59
N GLU A 107 3.56 15.75 -14.24
CA GLU A 107 3.97 16.97 -13.51
C GLU A 107 4.34 16.66 -12.04
N TYR A 108 3.83 15.56 -11.48
CA TYR A 108 4.14 15.12 -10.11
C TYR A 108 5.43 14.30 -10.06
N ASP A 109 6.10 14.28 -8.91
CA ASP A 109 7.24 13.41 -8.66
C ASP A 109 6.85 11.94 -8.74
N ALA A 110 5.65 11.60 -8.24
CA ALA A 110 5.06 10.28 -8.35
C ALA A 110 3.53 10.30 -8.25
N VAL A 111 2.90 9.27 -8.81
CA VAL A 111 1.52 8.88 -8.53
C VAL A 111 1.54 7.76 -7.52
N LEU A 112 0.83 7.90 -6.41
CA LEU A 112 0.71 6.89 -5.36
C LEU A 112 -0.63 6.16 -5.47
N LEU A 113 -0.58 4.89 -5.88
CA LEU A 113 -1.75 4.00 -5.84
C LEU A 113 -1.66 3.18 -4.55
N ALA A 114 -2.18 3.73 -3.45
CA ALA A 114 -2.09 3.13 -2.12
C ALA A 114 -3.43 3.24 -1.35
N ASP A 115 -3.36 3.51 -0.04
CA ASP A 115 -4.49 3.35 0.88
C ASP A 115 -5.74 4.15 0.50
N LYS A 116 -5.62 5.37 -0.03
CA LYS A 116 -6.79 6.17 -0.43
C LYS A 116 -7.59 5.55 -1.58
N LEU A 117 -6.91 4.81 -2.45
CA LEU A 117 -7.55 4.08 -3.55
C LEU A 117 -8.03 2.69 -3.10
N LEU A 118 -7.24 2.04 -2.25
CA LEU A 118 -7.49 0.68 -1.80
C LEU A 118 -8.58 0.60 -0.74
N ASP A 119 -8.54 1.46 0.26
CA ASP A 119 -9.34 1.37 1.47
C ASP A 119 -10.09 2.69 1.74
N SER A 120 -10.66 3.30 0.69
CA SER A 120 -11.35 4.59 0.75
C SER A 120 -12.54 4.61 1.72
N GLU A 121 -13.07 3.45 2.11
CA GLU A 121 -14.12 3.32 3.13
C GLU A 121 -13.70 3.88 4.51
N PHE A 122 -12.40 4.06 4.76
CA PHE A 122 -11.91 4.75 5.95
C PHE A 122 -12.01 6.27 5.86
N LEU A 123 -12.14 6.83 4.65
CA LEU A 123 -12.35 8.26 4.40
C LEU A 123 -13.85 8.59 4.35
N ASP A 124 -14.65 7.74 3.72
CA ASP A 124 -16.10 7.85 3.65
C ASP A 124 -16.75 6.48 3.89
N LYS A 125 -17.49 6.36 5.00
CA LYS A 125 -18.09 5.11 5.45
C LYS A 125 -19.22 4.61 4.55
N ASP A 126 -19.78 5.49 3.71
CA ASP A 126 -20.85 5.15 2.77
C ASP A 126 -20.32 4.72 1.39
N LYS A 127 -19.00 4.69 1.22
CA LYS A 127 -18.30 4.30 0.00
C LYS A 127 -17.43 3.07 0.23
N PHE A 128 -16.99 2.47 -0.88
CA PHE A 128 -16.13 1.29 -0.86
C PHE A 128 -14.83 1.55 -1.63
N GLY A 129 -13.70 1.14 -1.04
CA GLY A 129 -12.42 1.11 -1.71
C GLY A 129 -12.23 -0.12 -2.58
N LEU A 130 -11.16 -0.12 -3.38
CA LEU A 130 -10.83 -1.21 -4.28
C LEU A 130 -10.54 -2.54 -3.55
N SER A 131 -9.90 -2.51 -2.38
CA SER A 131 -9.65 -3.70 -1.56
C SER A 131 -10.94 -4.41 -1.18
N LEU A 132 -11.92 -3.64 -0.69
CA LEU A 132 -13.18 -4.22 -0.24
C LEU A 132 -14.00 -4.75 -1.44
N TRP A 133 -13.98 -4.03 -2.57
CA TRP A 133 -14.61 -4.50 -3.81
C TRP A 133 -13.96 -5.78 -4.35
N THR A 134 -12.62 -5.85 -4.40
CA THR A 134 -11.89 -7.04 -4.85
C THR A 134 -12.12 -8.23 -3.92
N GLU A 135 -12.17 -7.99 -2.61
CA GLU A 135 -12.48 -9.03 -1.62
C GLU A 135 -13.89 -9.61 -1.84
N ASN A 136 -14.89 -8.74 -2.02
CA ASN A 136 -16.27 -9.16 -2.24
C ASN A 136 -16.44 -9.97 -3.54
N ASN A 137 -15.73 -9.57 -4.60
CA ASN A 137 -15.87 -10.18 -5.93
C ASN A 137 -14.95 -11.40 -6.15
N GLY A 138 -13.91 -11.57 -5.33
CA GLY A 138 -12.98 -12.69 -5.41
C GLY A 138 -12.40 -12.87 -6.82
N ILE A 139 -12.54 -14.07 -7.39
CA ILE A 139 -12.04 -14.38 -8.75
C ILE A 139 -12.69 -13.49 -9.82
N LYS A 140 -13.92 -12.99 -9.61
CA LYS A 140 -14.59 -12.07 -10.56
C LYS A 140 -13.92 -10.70 -10.63
N ALA A 141 -13.03 -10.37 -9.69
CA ALA A 141 -12.20 -9.17 -9.78
C ALA A 141 -11.02 -9.34 -10.76
N PHE A 142 -10.64 -10.57 -11.12
CA PHE A 142 -9.47 -10.81 -11.98
C PHE A 142 -9.47 -10.05 -13.33
N PRO A 143 -10.60 -9.92 -14.05
CA PRO A 143 -10.66 -9.12 -15.27
C PRO A 143 -10.31 -7.64 -15.09
N PHE A 144 -10.43 -7.08 -13.87
CA PHE A 144 -9.99 -5.72 -13.57
C PHE A 144 -8.46 -5.59 -13.69
N TYR A 145 -7.70 -6.51 -13.07
CA TYR A 145 -6.23 -6.50 -13.16
C TYR A 145 -5.74 -6.65 -14.61
N ILE A 146 -6.42 -7.48 -15.41
CA ILE A 146 -6.11 -7.63 -16.84
C ILE A 146 -6.35 -6.32 -17.60
N LYS A 147 -7.41 -5.57 -17.27
CA LYS A 147 -7.67 -4.24 -17.86
C LYS A 147 -6.59 -3.24 -17.49
N VAL A 148 -6.21 -3.17 -16.21
CA VAL A 148 -5.12 -2.29 -15.74
C VAL A 148 -3.82 -2.63 -16.45
N PHE A 149 -3.48 -3.90 -16.58
CA PHE A 149 -2.27 -4.34 -17.28
C PHE A 149 -2.31 -4.02 -18.79
N ARG A 150 -3.46 -4.20 -19.44
CA ARG A 150 -3.64 -3.82 -20.84
C ARG A 150 -3.50 -2.32 -21.05
N GLU A 151 -4.04 -1.52 -20.13
CA GLU A 151 -3.92 -0.06 -20.17
C GLU A 151 -2.45 0.37 -20.03
N TYR A 152 -1.71 -0.24 -19.10
CA TYR A 152 -0.27 -0.06 -18.96
C TYR A 152 0.48 -0.36 -20.27
N LEU A 153 0.20 -1.50 -20.92
CA LEU A 153 0.87 -1.86 -22.18
C LEU A 153 0.53 -0.89 -23.32
N LYS A 154 -0.72 -0.46 -23.41
CA LYS A 154 -1.21 0.48 -24.43
C LYS A 154 -0.58 1.86 -24.29
N HIS A 155 -0.39 2.33 -23.05
CA HIS A 155 0.10 3.68 -22.75
C HIS A 155 1.54 3.69 -22.23
N ARG A 156 2.32 2.64 -22.54
CA ARG A 156 3.70 2.49 -22.05
C ARG A 156 4.58 3.71 -22.34
N GLY A 157 4.49 4.27 -23.56
CA GLY A 157 5.26 5.45 -23.94
C GLY A 157 4.86 6.73 -23.19
N ASP A 158 3.58 6.89 -22.85
CA ASP A 158 3.12 8.00 -22.01
C ASP A 158 3.64 7.84 -20.57
N LEU A 159 3.62 6.60 -20.09
CA LEU A 159 4.01 6.20 -18.74
C LEU A 159 5.53 6.24 -18.49
N GLU A 160 6.37 6.29 -19.53
CA GLU A 160 7.82 6.53 -19.39
C GLU A 160 8.14 7.90 -18.74
N LYS A 161 7.19 8.82 -18.73
CA LYS A 161 7.32 10.15 -18.12
C LYS A 161 6.72 10.22 -16.71
N VAL A 162 6.15 9.12 -16.23
CA VAL A 162 5.41 9.06 -14.96
C VAL A 162 6.12 8.09 -14.03
N ASN A 163 6.24 8.46 -12.76
CA ASN A 163 6.59 7.49 -11.73
C ASN A 163 5.29 7.01 -11.07
N VAL A 164 5.13 5.70 -10.93
CA VAL A 164 3.98 5.09 -10.28
C VAL A 164 4.49 4.26 -9.11
N VAL A 165 4.04 4.60 -7.92
CA VAL A 165 4.27 3.81 -6.71
C VAL A 165 2.98 3.09 -6.38
N ILE A 166 3.02 1.76 -6.36
CA ILE A 166 1.87 0.91 -6.09
C ILE A 166 2.11 0.21 -4.77
N GLN A 167 1.24 0.47 -3.79
CA GLN A 167 1.07 -0.41 -2.65
C GLN A 167 -0.05 -1.37 -3.00
N THR A 168 0.15 -2.67 -2.83
CA THR A 168 -0.94 -3.63 -3.00
C THR A 168 -0.75 -4.86 -2.12
N ALA A 169 -1.88 -5.46 -1.76
CA ALA A 169 -1.96 -6.86 -1.39
C ALA A 169 -2.88 -7.50 -2.43
N PHE A 170 -2.42 -8.53 -3.15
CA PHE A 170 -3.25 -9.21 -4.13
C PHE A 170 -4.14 -10.23 -3.40
N MET A 171 -5.13 -9.70 -2.70
CA MET A 171 -6.03 -10.49 -1.89
C MET A 171 -7.02 -11.25 -2.78
N ILE A 172 -6.94 -12.58 -2.75
CA ILE A 172 -7.97 -13.45 -3.31
C ILE A 172 -8.65 -14.18 -2.16
N LYS A 173 -9.99 -14.13 -2.16
CA LYS A 173 -10.80 -14.98 -1.30
C LYS A 173 -11.09 -16.28 -2.02
N PHE A 174 -10.54 -17.38 -1.51
CA PHE A 174 -10.81 -18.73 -2.02
C PHE A 174 -11.33 -19.60 -0.87
N ARG A 175 -12.50 -20.23 -1.07
CA ARG A 175 -13.18 -21.06 -0.06
C ARG A 175 -13.35 -20.38 1.32
N GLY A 176 -13.64 -19.08 1.32
CA GLY A 176 -13.87 -18.31 2.55
C GLY A 176 -12.60 -17.82 3.24
N VAL A 177 -11.41 -18.28 2.83
CA VAL A 177 -10.11 -17.85 3.38
C VAL A 177 -9.51 -16.77 2.48
N LYS A 178 -8.93 -15.73 3.10
CA LYS A 178 -8.21 -14.66 2.40
C LYS A 178 -6.75 -15.05 2.22
N TYR A 179 -6.24 -14.92 1.00
CA TYR A 179 -4.83 -15.14 0.69
C TYR A 179 -4.26 -13.97 -0.09
N ASP A 180 -3.06 -13.51 0.26
CA ASP A 180 -2.27 -12.60 -0.55
C ASP A 180 -1.41 -13.40 -1.54
N LEU A 181 -1.70 -13.28 -2.84
CA LEU A 181 -0.95 -13.97 -3.89
C LEU A 181 0.56 -13.66 -3.87
N LEU A 182 0.96 -12.48 -3.37
CA LEU A 182 2.35 -12.04 -3.36
C LEU A 182 3.18 -12.60 -2.21
N THR A 183 2.52 -13.05 -1.14
CA THR A 183 3.22 -13.40 0.10
C THR A 183 2.82 -14.74 0.70
N ASP A 184 1.59 -15.21 0.47
CA ASP A 184 1.03 -16.32 1.26
C ASP A 184 1.25 -17.69 0.60
N PHE A 185 1.68 -17.75 -0.66
CA PHE A 185 1.83 -18.99 -1.42
C PHE A 185 3.30 -19.32 -1.74
N SER A 186 4.16 -19.57 -0.75
CA SER A 186 5.52 -20.15 -0.91
C SER A 186 6.12 -20.03 -2.34
N ILE A 187 6.25 -21.14 -3.08
CA ILE A 187 6.83 -21.21 -4.44
C ILE A 187 6.03 -20.38 -5.46
N MET A 188 4.70 -20.42 -5.41
CA MET A 188 3.85 -19.70 -6.38
C MET A 188 3.98 -18.18 -6.25
N SER A 189 4.07 -17.67 -5.02
CA SER A 189 4.37 -16.27 -4.74
C SER A 189 5.74 -15.88 -5.27
N HIS A 190 6.76 -16.75 -5.15
CA HIS A 190 8.07 -16.49 -5.73
C HIS A 190 8.02 -16.39 -7.26
N ILE A 191 7.31 -17.30 -7.92
CA ILE A 191 7.11 -17.29 -9.38
C ILE A 191 6.38 -16.01 -9.81
N PHE A 192 5.29 -15.66 -9.11
CA PHE A 192 4.53 -14.46 -9.45
C PHE A 192 5.34 -13.18 -9.25
N VAL A 193 6.05 -13.05 -8.13
CA VAL A 193 6.96 -11.92 -7.87
C VAL A 193 8.07 -11.86 -8.92
N PHE A 194 8.60 -13.01 -9.35
CA PHE A 194 9.58 -13.06 -10.44
C PHE A 194 9.02 -12.48 -11.75
N PHE A 195 7.78 -12.83 -12.14
CA PHE A 195 7.14 -12.23 -13.31
C PHE A 195 6.86 -10.74 -13.13
N MET A 196 6.46 -10.31 -11.94
CA MET A 196 6.24 -8.89 -11.66
C MET A 196 7.53 -8.07 -11.75
N ASN A 197 8.70 -8.64 -11.41
CA ASN A 197 10.00 -7.95 -11.55
C ASN A 197 10.34 -7.57 -13.00
N LEU A 198 9.67 -8.15 -14.01
CA LEU A 198 9.83 -7.75 -15.41
C LEU A 198 9.19 -6.39 -15.71
N PHE A 199 8.22 -5.97 -14.89
CA PHE A 199 7.42 -4.76 -15.10
C PHE A 199 7.59 -3.72 -13.98
N PHE A 200 7.99 -4.16 -12.78
CA PHE A 200 8.04 -3.34 -11.59
C PHE A 200 9.39 -3.48 -10.86
N GLU A 201 9.89 -2.37 -10.31
CA GLU A 201 10.90 -2.36 -9.27
C GLU A 201 10.24 -2.77 -7.94
N ILE A 202 10.43 -4.02 -7.51
CA ILE A 202 9.76 -4.56 -6.32
C ILE A 202 10.56 -4.24 -5.04
N ILE A 203 9.89 -3.66 -4.06
CA ILE A 203 10.42 -3.48 -2.70
C ILE A 203 9.58 -4.28 -1.72
N ARG A 204 10.21 -5.27 -1.09
CA ARG A 204 9.59 -6.06 -0.02
C ARG A 204 9.83 -5.43 1.35
N ILE A 205 8.74 -5.21 2.09
CA ILE A 205 8.75 -4.80 3.50
C ILE A 205 8.63 -6.05 4.37
N SER A 206 9.65 -6.24 5.20
CA SER A 206 9.79 -7.32 6.15
C SER A 206 10.81 -6.89 7.20
N TYR A 207 10.61 -7.30 8.44
CA TYR A 207 11.48 -6.94 9.56
C TYR A 207 12.18 -8.17 10.12
N SER A 208 13.37 -7.98 10.66
CA SER A 208 13.94 -8.95 11.60
C SER A 208 13.23 -8.87 12.95
N GLU A 209 13.53 -9.82 13.83
CA GLU A 209 13.02 -9.79 15.21
C GLU A 209 13.52 -8.54 15.92
N GLU A 210 14.80 -8.19 15.77
CA GLU A 210 15.40 -7.01 16.39
C GLU A 210 14.78 -5.72 15.86
N GLU A 211 14.54 -5.61 14.55
CA GLU A 211 13.82 -4.46 13.98
C GLU A 211 12.39 -4.39 14.52
N THR A 212 11.73 -5.54 14.73
CA THR A 212 10.38 -5.59 15.29
C THR A 212 10.37 -5.17 16.75
N VAL A 213 11.32 -5.64 17.56
CA VAL A 213 11.52 -5.22 18.95
C VAL A 213 11.68 -3.71 19.05
N GLN A 214 12.57 -3.14 18.23
CA GLN A 214 12.78 -1.69 18.19
C GLN A 214 11.51 -0.93 17.83
N ILE A 215 10.76 -1.38 16.81
CA ILE A 215 9.48 -0.75 16.43
C ILE A 215 8.48 -0.79 17.59
N VAL A 216 8.37 -1.91 18.29
CA VAL A 216 7.41 -2.10 19.38
C VAL A 216 7.79 -1.26 20.58
N GLN A 217 9.03 -1.33 21.06
CA GLN A 217 9.48 -0.56 22.22
C GLN A 217 9.44 0.95 21.96
N ASN A 218 9.66 1.41 20.72
CA ASN A 218 9.50 2.83 20.41
C ASN A 218 8.03 3.30 20.51
N ASN A 219 7.05 2.41 20.32
CA ASN A 219 5.62 2.74 20.41
C ASN A 219 5.02 2.39 21.79
N PHE A 220 5.65 1.47 22.51
CA PHE A 220 5.27 0.98 23.83
C PHE A 220 6.54 0.87 24.72
N PRO A 221 7.06 2.00 25.23
CA PRO A 221 8.35 2.04 25.93
C PRO A 221 8.40 1.19 27.20
N ASP A 222 7.24 0.97 27.83
CA ASP A 222 7.12 0.22 29.09
C ASP A 222 6.99 -1.29 28.89
N VAL A 223 6.96 -1.78 27.64
CA VAL A 223 6.84 -3.20 27.35
C VAL A 223 8.22 -3.85 27.32
N GLU A 224 8.40 -4.87 28.17
CA GLU A 224 9.64 -5.61 28.28
C GLU A 224 9.96 -6.40 27.00
N GLU A 225 11.24 -6.52 26.66
CA GLU A 225 11.67 -7.19 25.42
C GLU A 225 11.19 -8.64 25.33
N GLU A 226 11.17 -9.36 26.45
CA GLU A 226 10.69 -10.75 26.51
C GLU A 226 9.23 -10.89 26.08
N GLU A 227 8.39 -9.92 26.45
CA GLU A 227 6.97 -9.89 26.07
C GLU A 227 6.81 -9.61 24.59
N VAL A 228 7.63 -8.71 24.04
CA VAL A 228 7.66 -8.45 22.59
C VAL A 228 8.07 -9.71 21.84
N ARG A 229 9.12 -10.42 22.29
CA ARG A 229 9.56 -11.67 21.68
C ARG A 229 8.48 -12.75 21.73
N SER A 230 7.76 -12.87 22.84
CA SER A 230 6.60 -13.78 22.94
C SER A 230 5.50 -13.43 21.92
N CYS A 231 5.26 -12.14 21.69
CA CYS A 231 4.34 -11.69 20.64
C CYS A 231 4.87 -11.99 19.23
N ILE A 232 6.17 -11.85 19.00
CA ILE A 232 6.82 -12.20 17.72
C ILE A 232 6.66 -13.69 17.43
N ASP A 233 6.85 -14.57 18.42
CA ASP A 233 6.64 -16.02 18.25
C ASP A 233 5.21 -16.36 17.82
N LYS A 234 4.23 -15.63 18.36
CA LYS A 234 2.81 -15.86 18.10
C LYS A 234 2.30 -15.24 16.80
N TYR A 235 2.74 -14.04 16.47
CA TYR A 235 2.18 -13.23 15.38
C TYR A 235 3.15 -13.01 14.21
N GLY A 236 4.41 -13.41 14.37
CA GLY A 236 5.53 -13.09 13.50
C GLY A 236 5.97 -11.64 13.62
N CYS A 237 6.96 -11.24 12.80
CA CYS A 237 7.48 -9.88 12.68
C CYS A 237 6.49 -8.92 11.99
N LYS A 238 5.29 -8.74 12.58
CA LYS A 238 4.19 -7.93 12.05
C LYS A 238 3.71 -6.93 13.12
N PRO A 239 4.34 -5.75 13.21
CA PRO A 239 4.12 -4.78 14.28
C PRO A 239 2.64 -4.49 14.59
N ARG A 240 1.78 -4.34 13.57
CA ARG A 240 0.36 -4.05 13.80
C ARG A 240 -0.34 -5.10 14.67
N PHE A 241 -0.08 -6.38 14.43
CA PHE A 241 -0.72 -7.45 15.22
C PHE A 241 -0.18 -7.51 16.64
N ILE A 242 1.09 -7.18 16.83
CA ILE A 242 1.71 -7.07 18.15
C ILE A 242 1.11 -5.89 18.91
N PHE A 243 0.97 -4.72 18.27
CA PHE A 243 0.34 -3.53 18.86
C PHE A 243 -1.10 -3.84 19.31
N GLU A 244 -1.90 -4.47 18.44
CA GLU A 244 -3.27 -4.89 18.77
C GLU A 244 -3.33 -5.88 19.94
N ALA A 245 -2.32 -6.74 20.12
CA ALA A 245 -2.25 -7.69 21.23
C ALA A 245 -1.87 -7.01 22.56
N LEU A 246 -0.92 -6.08 22.52
CA LEU A 246 -0.47 -5.29 23.67
C LEU A 246 -1.56 -4.32 24.17
N GLU A 247 -2.30 -3.71 23.25
CA GLU A 247 -3.45 -2.86 23.62
C GLU A 247 -4.56 -3.66 24.31
N LYS A 248 -4.88 -4.86 23.80
CA LYS A 248 -5.93 -5.73 24.38
C LYS A 248 -5.57 -6.29 25.75
N SER A 249 -4.29 -6.48 26.03
CA SER A 249 -3.80 -6.92 27.34
C SER A 249 -3.72 -5.78 28.36
N GLY A 250 -3.98 -4.53 27.95
CA GLY A 250 -3.93 -3.37 28.83
C GLY A 250 -2.52 -2.85 29.13
N MET A 251 -1.51 -3.48 28.52
CA MET A 251 -0.08 -3.15 28.70
C MET A 251 0.37 -1.99 27.78
N GLY A 252 -0.50 -1.58 26.86
CA GLY A 252 -0.23 -0.52 25.87
C GLY A 252 -1.07 0.76 26.02
N LYS A 253 -1.38 1.19 27.25
CA LYS A 253 -2.03 2.49 27.44
C LYS A 253 -0.99 3.60 27.22
N LYS A 254 -1.04 4.26 26.04
CA LYS A 254 -0.50 5.61 25.89
C LYS A 254 -1.24 6.50 26.89
N GLU A 255 -0.55 7.03 27.90
CA GLU A 255 -1.06 8.21 28.61
C GLU A 255 -1.26 9.31 27.55
N LYS A 256 -2.49 9.85 27.48
CA LYS A 256 -2.87 10.90 26.53
C LYS A 256 -2.25 12.23 26.91
#